data_AF-A0A8Q3WLN5-F1
#
_entry.id   AF-A0A8Q3WLN5-F1
#
_cell.length_a   1.000
_cell.length_b   1.000
_cell.length_c   1.000
_cell.angle_alpha   90.00
_cell.angle_beta   90.00
_cell.angle_gamma   90.00
#
_symmetry.space_group_name_H-M   'P 1'
#
loop_
_entity.id
_entity.type
_entity.pdbx_description
1 polymer ?
#
loop_
_entity_poly.entity_id
_entity_poly.type
_entity_poly.pdbx_seq_one_letter_code
_entity_poly.pdbx_strand_id
1 'polypeptide(L)' 'METHYEKVLKKVSKYIQEQNEKIYAPQGLLLTDPIERGLRVFRLKLPFMKTEA' A
#
# COMPACT_ATOMS: atom_id res chain seq x y z
N MET A 1 15.46 -17.06 -13.92
CA MET A 1 15.69 -15.69 -14.41
C MET A 1 14.56 -14.83 -13.86
N GLU A 2 14.82 -13.96 -12.88
CA GLU A 2 13.85 -12.95 -12.49
C GLU A 2 13.84 -11.86 -13.56
N THR A 3 12.66 -11.53 -14.05
CA THR A 3 12.48 -10.46 -15.02
C THR A 3 12.75 -9.09 -14.39
N HIS A 4 13.12 -8.09 -15.19
CA HIS A 4 13.26 -6.72 -14.71
C HIS A 4 11.97 -6.22 -14.03
N TYR A 5 10.83 -6.69 -14.52
CA TYR A 5 9.52 -6.39 -13.98
C TYR A 5 9.35 -6.87 -12.52
N GLU A 6 9.73 -8.12 -12.22
CA GLU A 6 9.67 -8.67 -10.84
C GLU A 6 10.56 -7.92 -9.85
N LYS A 7 11.75 -7.47 -10.29
CA LYS A 7 12.65 -6.67 -9.44
C LYS A 7 12.02 -5.33 -9.08
N VAL A 8 11.37 -4.67 -10.04
CA VAL A 8 10.68 -3.40 -9.80
C VAL A 8 9.45 -3.60 -8.92
N LEU A 9 8.67 -4.66 -9.15
CA LEU A 9 7.51 -5.00 -8.32
C LEU A 9 7.88 -5.18 -6.84
N LYS A 10 8.94 -5.94 -6.54
CA LYS A 10 9.43 -6.11 -5.16
C LYS A 10 9.83 -4.78 -4.52
N LYS A 11 10.43 -3.88 -5.30
CA LYS A 11 10.85 -2.55 -4.82
C LYS A 11 9.66 -1.65 -4.53
N VAL A 12 8.68 -1.62 -5.41
CA VAL A 12 7.43 -0.86 -5.23
C VAL A 12 6.66 -1.39 -4.02
N SER A 13 6.58 -2.71 -3.85
CA SER A 13 5.83 -3.29 -2.74
C SER A 13 6.46 -2.99 -1.38
N LYS A 14 7.79 -3.12 -1.28
CA LYS A 14 8.52 -2.64 -0.09
C LYS A 14 8.30 -1.16 0.18
N TYR A 15 8.32 -0.33 -0.86
CA TYR A 15 8.11 1.11 -0.71
C TYR A 15 6.71 1.43 -0.16
N ILE A 16 5.66 0.83 -0.72
CA ILE A 16 4.28 1.04 -0.26
C ILE A 16 4.12 0.62 1.21
N GLN A 17 4.73 -0.52 1.60
CA GLN A 17 4.69 -1.00 2.97
C GLN A 17 5.37 -0.03 3.95
N GLU A 18 6.55 0.50 3.58
CA GLU A 18 7.28 1.47 4.39
C GLU A 18 6.52 2.82 4.52
N GLN A 19 5.85 3.26 3.44
CA GLN A 19 4.99 4.45 3.49
C GLN A 19 3.74 4.23 4.34
N ASN A 20 3.18 3.01 4.33
CA ASN A 20 2.07 2.66 5.20
C ASN A 20 2.46 2.77 6.66
N GLU A 21 3.63 2.28 7.06
CA GLU A 21 4.06 2.35 8.46
C GLU A 21 4.41 3.77 8.91
N LYS A 22 5.04 4.58 8.04
CA LYS A 22 5.49 5.93 8.39
C LYS A 22 4.42 7.01 8.29
N ILE A 23 3.59 6.97 7.24
CA ILE A 23 2.71 8.09 6.87
C ILE A 23 1.24 7.67 6.99
N TYR A 24 0.86 6.57 6.35
CA TYR A 24 -0.57 6.25 6.23
C TYR A 24 -1.15 5.71 7.55
N ALA A 25 -0.46 4.80 8.25
CA ALA A 25 -0.91 4.22 9.52
C ALA A 25 -1.23 5.27 10.60
N PRO A 26 -0.37 6.27 10.89
CA PRO A 26 -0.70 7.31 11.87
C PRO A 26 -1.85 8.23 11.42
N GLN A 27 -2.08 8.36 10.11
CA GLN A 27 -3.20 9.14 9.57
C GLN A 27 -4.51 8.34 9.45
N GLY A 28 -4.53 7.09 9.92
CA GLY A 28 -5.69 6.22 9.70
C GLY A 28 -5.94 6.02 8.21
N LEU A 29 -4.89 5.73 7.46
CA LEU A 29 -4.93 5.39 6.04
C LEU A 29 -4.09 4.12 5.84
N LEU A 30 -4.53 3.22 4.97
CA LEU A 30 -3.73 2.06 4.59
C LEU A 30 -3.86 1.86 3.09
N LEU A 31 -2.72 1.91 2.40
CA LEU A 31 -2.60 1.69 0.97
C LEU A 31 -2.38 0.19 0.74
N THR A 32 -3.33 -0.48 0.09
CA THR A 32 -3.13 -1.89 -0.29
C THR A 32 -2.50 -1.95 -1.66
N ASP A 33 -1.46 -2.78 -1.77
CA ASP A 33 -0.69 -2.94 -2.98
C ASP A 33 -1.58 -3.47 -4.14
N PRO A 34 -1.65 -2.78 -5.29
CA PRO A 34 -2.48 -3.22 -6.41
C PRO A 34 -1.89 -4.43 -7.13
N ILE A 35 -0.64 -4.83 -6.83
CA ILE A 35 0.04 -5.97 -7.47
C ILE A 35 -0.74 -7.27 -7.27
N GLU A 36 -1.33 -7.49 -6.09
CA GLU A 36 -2.20 -8.65 -5.81
C GLU A 36 -3.47 -8.70 -6.69
N ARG A 37 -3.85 -7.57 -7.32
CA ARG A 37 -4.99 -7.44 -8.24
C ARG A 37 -4.55 -7.18 -9.68
N GLY A 38 -3.29 -7.45 -10.02
CA GLY A 38 -2.73 -7.27 -11.36
C GLY A 38 -2.54 -5.80 -11.76
N LEU A 39 -2.23 -4.92 -10.79
CA LEU A 39 -2.02 -3.47 -10.96
C LEU A 39 -3.25 -2.66 -11.39
N ARG A 40 -4.44 -3.28 -11.43
CA ARG A 40 -5.64 -2.63 -11.99
C ARG A 40 -6.37 -1.73 -11.01
N VAL A 41 -6.16 -1.91 -9.70
CA VAL A 41 -6.95 -1.23 -8.66
C VAL A 41 -6.07 -0.89 -7.46
N PHE A 42 -5.89 0.41 -7.19
CA PHE A 42 -5.37 0.88 -5.92
C PHE A 42 -6.50 0.98 -4.90
N ARG A 43 -6.35 0.32 -3.75
CA ARG A 43 -7.32 0.40 -2.66
C ARG A 43 -6.75 1.25 -1.54
N LEU A 44 -7.41 2.38 -1.29
CA LEU A 44 -7.18 3.19 -0.10
C LEU A 44 -8.22 2.79 0.95
N LYS A 45 -7.77 2.24 2.08
CA LYS A 45 -8.63 2.08 3.25
C LYS A 45 -8.51 3.34 4.09
N LEU A 46 -9.61 4.07 4.20
CA LEU A 46 -9.83 5.06 5.24
C LEU A 46 -10.54 4.35 6.39
N PRO A 47 -9.85 3.91 7.47
CA PRO A 47 -10.52 3.75 8.74
C PRO A 47 -11.15 5.09 9.09
N PHE A 48 -12.46 5.17 8.86
CA PHE A 48 -13.31 6.22 9.40
C PHE A 48 -13.02 6.26 10.90
N MET A 49 -12.24 7.25 11.35
CA MET A 49 -12.05 7.49 12.76
C MET A 49 -13.45 7.64 13.34
N LYS A 50 -13.86 6.70 14.19
CA LYS A 50 -14.96 6.98 15.11
C LYS A 50 -14.48 8.17 15.92
N THR A 51 -15.06 9.34 15.66
CA THR A 51 -15.13 10.40 16.66
C THR A 51 -15.72 9.75 17.90
N GLU A 52 -14.91 9.54 18.92
CA GLU A 52 -15.41 9.41 20.28
C GLU A 52 -16.06 10.76 20.61
N ALA A 53 -17.40 10.78 20.62
CA ALA A 53 -18.24 11.84 21.16
C ALA A 53 -19.51 11.20 21.74
#